data_AF-A0A5C1YN59-F1
#
_entry.id   AF-A0A5C1YN59-F1
#
_cell.length_a   1.000
_cell.length_b   1.000
_cell.length_c   1.000
_cell.angle_alpha   90.00
_cell.angle_beta   90.00
_cell.angle_gamma   90.00
#
_symmetry.space_group_name_H-M   'P 1'
#
loop_
_entity.id
_entity.type
_entity.pdbx_description
1 polymer ?
#
loop_
_entity_poly.entity_id
_entity_poly.type
_entity_poly.pdbx_seq_one_letter_code
_entity_poly.pdbx_strand_id
1 'polypeptide(L)'
;MSGSMLRATVFSLGVVLMACGGVAHAADAPLPDGRVFLPPPPAAGSLAQQDDERDFARTRTQVGTPRWALAQNDANLAADHLVRDFSCAAGFSLDPAHLPRLVALIERVGKDIEPRVTEQKAYWKRLRPFVGGQAAICTPDRAHLEQSYAYPSGHTTYGWLVASLLADLLPDRATPILERGRVFGESRIVCGVHWKSDVQAGFMNGAGLFAALQGQSWFVQAMAQARAELQAARQQAGAPDGARCTTEHQAATASVL
;
A
#
# COMPACT_ATOMS: atom_id res chain seq x y z
N MET A 1 6.87 46.44 78.93
CA MET A 1 6.78 44.96 78.90
C MET A 1 7.00 44.53 77.47
N SER A 2 8.14 43.86 77.24
CA SER A 2 8.63 43.40 75.95
C SER A 2 7.73 42.31 75.35
N GLY A 3 7.51 42.35 74.05
CA GLY A 3 6.93 41.26 73.27
C GLY A 3 7.61 41.21 71.91
N SER A 4 8.51 40.25 71.74
CA SER A 4 9.48 40.14 70.65
C SER A 4 8.83 39.80 69.30
N MET A 5 9.31 40.45 68.24
CA MET A 5 9.02 40.12 66.84
C MET A 5 9.67 38.78 66.47
N LEU A 6 8.89 37.83 65.94
CA LEU A 6 9.42 36.66 65.24
C LEU A 6 9.14 36.82 63.74
N ARG A 7 10.16 37.25 62.99
CA ARG A 7 10.17 37.18 61.52
C ARG A 7 10.49 35.74 61.12
N ALA A 8 9.49 35.02 60.59
CA ALA A 8 9.68 33.74 59.94
C ALA A 8 10.16 33.98 58.50
N THR A 9 11.45 33.77 58.26
CA THR A 9 12.04 33.77 56.91
C THR A 9 11.70 32.45 56.24
N VAL A 10 10.73 32.44 55.33
CA VAL A 10 10.42 31.28 54.50
C VAL A 10 11.46 31.22 53.36
N PHE A 11 12.38 30.26 53.45
CA PHE A 11 13.25 29.89 52.33
C PHE A 11 12.43 29.08 51.32
N SER A 12 12.01 29.73 50.24
CA SER A 12 11.43 29.05 49.07
C SER A 12 12.53 28.30 48.33
N LEU A 13 12.66 26.99 48.61
CA LEU A 13 13.50 26.09 47.84
C LEU A 13 12.84 25.89 46.47
N GLY A 14 13.36 26.58 45.45
CA GLY A 14 12.95 26.37 44.06
C GLY A 14 13.37 24.99 43.58
N VAL A 15 12.44 24.05 43.49
CA VAL A 15 12.65 22.78 42.79
C VAL A 15 12.54 23.05 41.30
N VAL A 16 13.69 23.23 40.64
CA VAL A 16 13.79 23.17 39.18
C VAL A 16 13.73 21.69 38.79
N LEU A 17 12.53 21.20 38.48
CA LEU A 17 12.34 19.93 37.80
C LEU A 17 12.78 20.10 36.34
N MET A 18 14.08 19.90 36.09
CA MET A 18 14.61 19.75 34.75
C MET A 18 14.20 18.37 34.22
N ALA A 19 12.99 18.30 33.66
CA ALA A 19 12.50 17.10 32.97
C ALA A 19 13.21 16.98 31.61
N CYS A 20 14.48 16.60 31.61
CA CYS A 20 15.12 16.00 30.43
C CYS A 20 14.70 14.52 30.34
N GLY A 21 13.41 14.29 30.17
CA GLY A 21 12.90 12.99 29.72
C GLY A 21 13.11 12.91 28.22
N GLY A 22 14.28 12.43 27.79
CA GLY A 22 14.44 11.98 26.41
C GLY A 22 13.33 10.96 26.14
N VAL A 23 12.44 11.27 25.19
CA VAL A 23 11.42 10.33 24.74
C VAL A 23 12.19 9.18 24.09
N ALA A 24 12.47 8.13 24.86
CA ALA A 24 12.95 6.89 24.31
C ALA A 24 11.90 6.47 23.29
N HIS A 25 12.24 6.57 22.00
CA HIS A 25 11.38 6.05 20.95
C HIS A 25 11.28 4.55 21.23
N ALA A 26 10.10 4.10 21.67
CA ALA A 26 9.81 2.68 21.76
C ALA A 26 10.16 2.08 20.39
N ALA A 27 10.90 0.97 20.40
CA ALA A 27 11.19 0.24 19.17
C ALA A 27 9.88 0.03 18.38
N ASP A 28 9.94 0.21 17.07
CA ASP A 28 8.75 0.11 16.23
C ASP A 28 8.02 -1.21 16.49
N ALA A 29 6.73 -1.13 16.80
CA ALA A 29 5.92 -2.32 17.04
C ALA A 29 5.98 -3.25 15.82
N PRO A 30 6.12 -4.57 16.01
CA PRO A 30 6.26 -5.49 14.89
C PRO A 30 5.00 -5.44 14.01
N LEU A 31 5.21 -5.39 12.69
CA LEU A 31 4.11 -5.48 11.73
C LEU A 31 3.35 -6.82 11.88
N PRO A 32 2.02 -6.84 11.70
CA PRO A 32 1.20 -8.04 11.77
C PRO A 32 1.69 -9.16 10.87
N ASP A 33 1.51 -10.40 11.34
CA ASP A 33 1.90 -11.60 10.60
C ASP A 33 0.72 -12.16 9.81
N GLY A 34 0.76 -11.98 8.49
CA GLY A 34 -0.24 -12.51 7.56
C GLY A 34 -0.46 -14.02 7.67
N ARG A 35 0.54 -14.80 8.10
CA ARG A 35 0.39 -16.27 8.30
C ARG A 35 -0.66 -16.63 9.35
N VAL A 36 -0.99 -15.68 10.23
CA VAL A 36 -1.95 -15.84 11.32
C VAL A 36 -3.31 -15.27 10.96
N PHE A 37 -3.36 -14.05 10.40
CA PHE A 37 -4.65 -13.36 10.19
C PHE A 37 -5.25 -13.55 8.80
N LEU A 38 -4.47 -13.92 7.78
CA LEU A 38 -5.01 -14.25 6.47
C LEU A 38 -5.57 -15.69 6.49
N PRO A 39 -6.69 -15.96 5.80
CA PRO A 39 -7.11 -17.33 5.56
C PRO A 39 -6.04 -18.07 4.73
N PRO A 40 -5.98 -19.40 4.74
CA PRO A 40 -5.11 -20.13 3.83
C PRO A 40 -5.53 -19.91 2.35
N PRO A 41 -4.60 -20.08 1.39
CA PRO A 41 -4.99 -20.11 -0.03
C PRO A 41 -6.01 -21.22 -0.30
N PRO A 42 -6.85 -21.08 -1.33
CA PRO A 42 -7.78 -22.14 -1.74
C PRO A 42 -7.09 -23.50 -1.92
N ALA A 43 -7.69 -24.54 -1.35
CA ALA A 43 -7.22 -25.90 -1.52
C ALA A 43 -7.41 -26.39 -2.96
N ALA A 44 -6.50 -27.23 -3.44
CA ALA A 44 -6.62 -27.86 -4.76
C ALA A 44 -7.96 -28.61 -4.90
N GLY A 45 -8.65 -28.43 -6.02
CA GLY A 45 -9.96 -29.05 -6.30
C GLY A 45 -11.17 -28.37 -5.63
N SER A 46 -10.96 -27.41 -4.72
CA SER A 46 -12.07 -26.66 -4.10
C SER A 46 -12.80 -25.75 -5.11
N LEU A 47 -14.05 -25.38 -4.81
CA LEU A 47 -14.80 -24.42 -5.64
C LEU A 47 -14.09 -23.06 -5.73
N ALA A 48 -13.41 -22.62 -4.66
CA ALA A 48 -12.64 -21.39 -4.66
C ALA A 48 -11.43 -21.46 -5.61
N GLN A 49 -10.76 -22.62 -5.69
CA GLN A 49 -9.67 -22.82 -6.65
C GLN A 49 -10.20 -22.90 -8.11
N GLN A 50 -11.39 -23.48 -8.32
CA GLN A 50 -12.04 -23.47 -9.64
C GLN A 50 -12.44 -22.05 -10.08
N ASP A 51 -12.86 -21.19 -9.13
CA ASP A 51 -13.13 -19.76 -9.38
C ASP A 51 -11.87 -19.03 -9.86
N ASP A 52 -10.75 -19.26 -9.19
CA ASP A 52 -9.43 -18.73 -9.56
C ASP A 52 -9.01 -19.14 -10.97
N GLU A 53 -9.18 -20.41 -11.32
CA GLU A 53 -8.85 -20.97 -12.63
C GLU A 53 -9.72 -20.39 -13.74
N ARG A 54 -11.03 -20.26 -13.50
CA ARG A 54 -11.97 -19.64 -14.45
C ARG A 54 -11.58 -18.18 -14.71
N ASP A 55 -11.27 -17.42 -13.67
CA ASP A 55 -10.93 -16.01 -13.82
C ASP A 55 -9.55 -15.81 -14.48
N PHE A 56 -8.59 -16.69 -14.21
CA PHE A 56 -7.32 -16.73 -14.93
C PHE A 56 -7.52 -16.98 -16.44
N ALA A 57 -8.31 -18.00 -16.80
CA ALA A 57 -8.63 -18.32 -18.19
C ALA A 57 -9.35 -17.16 -18.89
N ARG A 58 -10.39 -16.60 -18.24
CA ARG A 58 -11.15 -15.45 -18.75
C ARG A 58 -10.25 -14.25 -19.04
N THR A 59 -9.35 -13.90 -18.14
CA THR A 59 -8.48 -12.73 -18.33
C THR A 59 -7.45 -12.90 -19.44
N ARG A 60 -7.16 -14.12 -19.91
CA ARG A 60 -6.28 -14.32 -21.07
C ARG A 60 -6.90 -13.74 -22.35
N THR A 61 -8.22 -13.60 -22.44
CA THR A 61 -8.86 -12.95 -23.60
C THR A 61 -8.62 -11.43 -23.65
N GLN A 62 -8.03 -10.85 -22.60
CA GLN A 62 -7.70 -9.42 -22.55
C GLN A 62 -6.33 -9.10 -23.16
N VAL A 63 -5.52 -10.08 -23.57
CA VAL A 63 -4.21 -9.84 -24.20
C VAL A 63 -4.36 -8.85 -25.36
N GLY A 64 -3.53 -7.80 -25.35
CA GLY A 64 -3.53 -6.75 -26.37
C GLY A 64 -4.61 -5.66 -26.20
N THR A 65 -5.52 -5.78 -25.23
CA THR A 65 -6.54 -4.74 -24.95
C THR A 65 -5.97 -3.58 -24.11
N PRO A 66 -6.66 -2.42 -24.05
CA PRO A 66 -6.28 -1.35 -23.13
C PRO A 66 -6.22 -1.80 -21.66
N ARG A 67 -7.09 -2.73 -21.23
CA ARG A 67 -7.06 -3.28 -19.86
C ARG A 67 -5.78 -4.07 -19.57
N TRP A 68 -5.26 -4.78 -20.56
CA TRP A 68 -3.96 -5.46 -20.48
C TRP A 68 -2.80 -4.48 -20.51
N ALA A 69 -2.85 -3.43 -21.33
CA ALA A 69 -1.86 -2.35 -21.30
C ALA A 69 -1.80 -1.66 -19.93
N LEU A 70 -2.96 -1.39 -19.31
CA LEU A 70 -3.01 -0.89 -17.93
C LEU A 70 -2.39 -1.88 -16.95
N ALA A 71 -2.65 -3.18 -17.11
CA ALA A 71 -2.04 -4.20 -16.25
C ALA A 71 -0.51 -4.29 -16.37
N GLN A 72 0.03 -4.04 -17.56
CA GLN A 72 1.49 -3.95 -17.79
C GLN A 72 2.08 -2.73 -17.08
N ASN A 73 1.42 -1.58 -17.20
CA ASN A 73 1.81 -0.37 -16.50
C ASN A 73 1.79 -0.56 -14.97
N ASP A 74 0.71 -1.14 -14.44
CA ASP A 74 0.52 -1.42 -13.01
C ASP A 74 1.48 -2.49 -12.46
N ALA A 75 2.29 -3.12 -13.31
CA ALA A 75 3.33 -4.05 -12.86
C ALA A 75 4.56 -3.34 -12.29
N ASN A 76 4.75 -2.05 -12.58
CA ASN A 76 5.85 -1.26 -12.05
C ASN A 76 5.56 -0.80 -10.62
N LEU A 77 6.48 -1.07 -9.69
CA LEU A 77 6.36 -0.70 -8.27
C LEU A 77 7.27 0.47 -7.87
N ALA A 78 8.00 1.07 -8.80
CA ALA A 78 8.81 2.23 -8.51
C ALA A 78 7.93 3.33 -7.89
N ALA A 79 8.36 3.89 -6.75
CA ALA A 79 7.52 4.78 -5.95
C ALA A 79 7.09 6.02 -6.74
N ASP A 80 7.97 6.56 -7.57
CA ASP A 80 7.68 7.69 -8.45
C ASP A 80 6.64 7.35 -9.53
N HIS A 81 6.75 6.16 -10.14
CA HIS A 81 5.77 5.65 -11.09
C HIS A 81 4.40 5.47 -10.42
N LEU A 82 4.37 4.84 -9.24
CA LEU A 82 3.14 4.61 -8.50
C LEU A 82 2.47 5.93 -8.07
N VAL A 83 3.22 6.91 -7.54
CA VAL A 83 2.70 8.24 -7.22
C VAL A 83 2.02 8.86 -8.43
N ARG A 84 2.68 8.84 -9.59
CA ARG A 84 2.14 9.40 -10.83
C ARG A 84 0.86 8.68 -11.28
N ASP A 85 0.80 7.37 -11.10
CA ASP A 85 -0.34 6.53 -11.48
C ASP A 85 -1.62 6.79 -10.66
N PHE A 86 -1.52 7.41 -9.49
CA PHE A 86 -2.68 7.82 -8.71
C PHE A 86 -3.22 9.22 -9.07
N SER A 87 -2.64 9.91 -10.05
CA SER A 87 -3.05 11.28 -10.43
C SER A 87 -4.54 11.42 -10.78
N CYS A 88 -5.08 10.47 -11.56
CA CYS A 88 -6.50 10.47 -11.93
C CYS A 88 -7.41 10.36 -10.72
N ALA A 89 -7.08 9.45 -9.80
CA ALA A 89 -7.83 9.26 -8.57
C ALA A 89 -7.73 10.47 -7.63
N ALA A 90 -6.53 11.03 -7.48
CA ALA A 90 -6.27 12.26 -6.74
C ALA A 90 -6.99 13.49 -7.34
N GLY A 91 -7.28 13.47 -8.63
CA GLY A 91 -7.99 14.54 -9.34
C GLY A 91 -7.09 15.70 -9.78
N PHE A 92 -5.78 15.56 -9.65
CA PHE A 92 -4.76 16.50 -10.11
C PHE A 92 -3.47 15.71 -10.40
N SER A 93 -2.58 16.29 -11.21
CA SER A 93 -1.30 15.66 -11.54
C SER A 93 -0.42 15.52 -10.29
N LEU A 94 -0.05 14.29 -9.93
CA LEU A 94 0.93 13.98 -8.91
C LEU A 94 2.30 13.85 -9.56
N ASP A 95 3.09 14.91 -9.55
CA ASP A 95 4.47 14.90 -10.06
C ASP A 95 5.46 14.50 -8.95
N PRO A 96 6.09 13.31 -9.03
CA PRO A 96 7.03 12.85 -8.01
C PRO A 96 8.21 13.78 -7.78
N ALA A 97 8.62 14.57 -8.79
CA ALA A 97 9.71 15.53 -8.66
C ALA A 97 9.40 16.64 -7.63
N HIS A 98 8.11 16.91 -7.42
CA HIS A 98 7.60 17.91 -6.49
C HIS A 98 6.97 17.28 -5.23
N LEU A 99 7.04 15.95 -5.09
CA LEU A 99 6.47 15.19 -3.98
C LEU A 99 7.53 14.31 -3.25
N PRO A 100 8.73 14.82 -2.92
CA PRO A 100 9.79 14.00 -2.34
C PRO A 100 9.43 13.36 -0.98
N ARG A 101 8.60 14.00 -0.14
CA ARG A 101 8.17 13.43 1.15
C ARG A 101 7.23 12.25 0.93
N LEU A 102 6.28 12.38 0.01
CA LEU A 102 5.38 11.29 -0.35
C LEU A 102 6.14 10.11 -0.98
N VAL A 103 7.06 10.38 -1.90
CA VAL A 103 7.90 9.34 -2.52
C VAL A 103 8.72 8.62 -1.45
N ALA A 104 9.40 9.35 -0.56
CA ALA A 104 10.20 8.75 0.51
C ALA A 104 9.36 7.92 1.50
N LEU A 105 8.14 8.37 1.80
CA LEU A 105 7.19 7.61 2.63
C LEU A 105 6.82 6.29 1.96
N ILE A 106 6.44 6.33 0.68
CA ILE A 106 6.05 5.15 -0.11
C ILE A 106 7.22 4.16 -0.23
N GLU A 107 8.43 4.64 -0.50
CA GLU A 107 9.63 3.80 -0.54
C GLU A 107 9.91 3.13 0.80
N ARG A 108 9.79 3.87 1.91
CA ARG A 108 10.03 3.33 3.25
C ARG A 108 9.02 2.25 3.60
N VAL A 109 7.72 2.51 3.44
CA VAL A 109 6.70 1.48 3.74
C VAL A 109 6.90 0.24 2.88
N GLY A 110 7.31 0.39 1.62
CA GLY A 110 7.64 -0.74 0.75
C GLY A 110 8.73 -1.62 1.33
N LYS A 111 9.84 -1.02 1.77
CA LYS A 111 10.97 -1.72 2.42
C LYS A 111 10.55 -2.39 3.73
N ASP A 112 9.71 -1.72 4.53
CA ASP A 112 9.30 -2.22 5.84
C ASP A 112 8.36 -3.43 5.73
N ILE A 113 7.48 -3.49 4.71
CA ILE A 113 6.54 -4.62 4.54
C ILE A 113 7.14 -5.82 3.79
N GLU A 114 8.19 -5.61 2.98
CA GLU A 114 8.75 -6.66 2.10
C GLU A 114 9.15 -7.93 2.86
N PRO A 115 9.81 -7.88 4.03
CA PRO A 115 10.14 -9.08 4.81
C PRO A 115 8.88 -9.87 5.21
N ARG A 116 7.80 -9.19 5.63
CA ARG A 116 6.55 -9.85 6.02
C ARG A 116 5.89 -10.58 4.86
N VAL A 117 5.82 -9.94 3.71
CA VAL A 117 5.27 -10.57 2.49
C VAL A 117 6.12 -11.76 2.05
N THR A 118 7.44 -11.67 2.21
CA THR A 118 8.38 -12.75 1.89
C THR A 118 8.20 -13.96 2.81
N GLU A 119 8.11 -13.73 4.13
CA GLU A 119 7.84 -14.77 5.14
C GLU A 119 6.52 -15.51 4.84
N GLN A 120 5.47 -14.75 4.51
CA GLN A 120 4.16 -15.27 4.12
C GLN A 120 4.23 -16.15 2.87
N LYS A 121 4.88 -15.67 1.81
CA LYS A 121 5.07 -16.42 0.56
C LYS A 121 5.85 -17.72 0.78
N ALA A 122 6.92 -17.66 1.57
CA ALA A 122 7.74 -18.82 1.91
C ALA A 122 6.98 -19.87 2.74
N TYR A 123 5.98 -19.44 3.51
CA TYR A 123 5.13 -20.32 4.31
C TYR A 123 4.15 -21.12 3.44
N TRP A 124 3.35 -20.46 2.59
CA TRP A 124 2.31 -21.17 1.81
C TRP A 124 2.80 -21.79 0.51
N LYS A 125 3.88 -21.28 -0.08
CA LYS A 125 4.51 -21.82 -1.29
C LYS A 125 3.54 -22.06 -2.47
N ARG A 126 2.48 -21.27 -2.57
CA ARG A 126 1.47 -21.41 -3.64
C ARG A 126 2.11 -21.09 -5.00
N LEU A 127 1.96 -21.96 -5.98
CA LEU A 127 2.42 -21.71 -7.35
C LEU A 127 1.57 -20.64 -8.04
N ARG A 128 2.19 -19.89 -8.94
CA ARG A 128 1.52 -18.86 -9.76
C ARG A 128 0.67 -19.49 -10.88
N PRO A 129 -0.34 -18.76 -11.41
CA PRO A 129 -1.27 -19.31 -12.40
C PRO A 129 -0.65 -19.88 -13.67
N PHE A 130 0.44 -19.29 -14.13
CA PHE A 130 1.06 -19.64 -15.40
C PHE A 130 2.16 -20.71 -15.29
N VAL A 131 2.53 -21.11 -14.06
CA VAL A 131 3.58 -22.11 -13.81
C VAL A 131 3.10 -23.47 -14.34
N GLY A 132 3.92 -24.13 -15.15
CA GLY A 132 3.59 -25.42 -15.78
C GLY A 132 2.79 -25.32 -17.09
N GLY A 133 2.47 -24.12 -17.57
CA GLY A 133 1.77 -23.90 -18.84
C GLY A 133 2.40 -22.80 -19.69
N GLN A 134 1.88 -22.58 -20.90
CA GLN A 134 2.38 -21.56 -21.85
C GLN A 134 1.48 -20.32 -21.94
N ALA A 135 0.55 -20.15 -20.99
CA ALA A 135 -0.34 -19.00 -20.96
C ALA A 135 0.47 -17.69 -20.91
N ALA A 136 0.04 -16.71 -21.72
CA ALA A 136 0.66 -15.39 -21.76
C ALA A 136 0.58 -14.70 -20.39
N ILE A 137 1.63 -13.94 -20.04
CA ILE A 137 1.63 -13.00 -18.91
C ILE A 137 2.00 -11.61 -19.42
N CYS A 138 1.63 -10.57 -18.68
CA CYS A 138 1.84 -9.20 -19.13
C CYS A 138 3.22 -8.63 -18.79
N THR A 139 4.08 -9.37 -18.09
CA THR A 139 5.43 -8.92 -17.73
C THR A 139 6.50 -9.77 -18.41
N PRO A 140 7.66 -9.19 -18.78
CA PRO A 140 8.76 -9.96 -19.38
C PRO A 140 9.46 -10.91 -18.40
N ASP A 141 9.26 -10.72 -17.10
CA ASP A 141 10.01 -11.38 -16.02
C ASP A 141 9.52 -12.79 -15.65
N ARG A 142 9.17 -13.60 -16.67
CA ARG A 142 8.59 -14.93 -16.47
C ARG A 142 9.48 -15.83 -15.61
N ALA A 143 10.77 -15.92 -15.96
CA ALA A 143 11.70 -16.85 -15.34
C ALA A 143 11.88 -16.60 -13.83
N HIS A 144 12.00 -15.34 -13.42
CA HIS A 144 12.05 -14.99 -12.00
C HIS A 144 10.72 -15.31 -11.30
N LEU A 145 9.60 -14.98 -11.93
CA LEU A 145 8.29 -15.20 -11.34
C LEU A 145 7.97 -16.70 -11.15
N GLU A 146 8.45 -17.60 -12.03
CA GLU A 146 8.33 -19.06 -11.86
C GLU A 146 9.05 -19.59 -10.61
N GLN A 147 10.09 -18.88 -10.14
CA GLN A 147 10.86 -19.24 -8.95
C GLN A 147 10.30 -18.60 -7.66
N SER A 148 9.17 -17.88 -7.75
CA SER A 148 8.55 -17.17 -6.62
C SER A 148 7.12 -17.65 -6.36
N TYR A 149 6.62 -17.41 -5.14
CA TYR A 149 5.30 -17.87 -4.72
C TYR A 149 4.21 -16.80 -4.86
N ALA A 150 2.97 -17.25 -5.09
CA ALA A 150 1.84 -16.42 -5.44
C ALA A 150 1.14 -15.79 -4.23
N TYR A 151 1.01 -16.52 -3.12
CA TYR A 151 0.12 -16.16 -2.01
C TYR A 151 0.84 -15.56 -0.78
N PRO A 152 0.35 -14.44 -0.21
CA PRO A 152 -0.58 -13.49 -0.82
C PRO A 152 0.11 -12.67 -1.92
N SER A 153 -0.64 -11.91 -2.71
CA SER A 153 -0.05 -11.02 -3.72
C SER A 153 0.70 -9.86 -3.06
N GLY A 154 2.03 -9.82 -3.23
CA GLY A 154 2.88 -8.74 -2.71
C GLY A 154 2.63 -7.41 -3.41
N HIS A 155 2.55 -7.41 -4.75
CA HIS A 155 2.13 -6.24 -5.55
C HIS A 155 0.82 -5.66 -5.05
N THR A 156 -0.19 -6.51 -4.82
CA THR A 156 -1.50 -6.04 -4.33
C THR A 156 -1.42 -5.52 -2.91
N THR A 157 -0.68 -6.21 -2.02
CA THR A 157 -0.46 -5.77 -0.64
C THR A 157 0.11 -4.35 -0.60
N TYR A 158 1.18 -4.12 -1.36
CA TYR A 158 1.83 -2.82 -1.43
C TYR A 158 0.94 -1.76 -2.09
N GLY A 159 0.34 -2.06 -3.25
CA GLY A 159 -0.55 -1.13 -3.94
C GLY A 159 -1.77 -0.71 -3.13
N TRP A 160 -2.37 -1.64 -2.37
CA TRP A 160 -3.49 -1.34 -1.47
C TRP A 160 -3.06 -0.51 -0.26
N LEU A 161 -1.89 -0.79 0.30
CA LEU A 161 -1.31 0.03 1.37
C LEU A 161 -1.09 1.46 0.88
N VAL A 162 -0.48 1.63 -0.30
CA VAL A 162 -0.25 2.96 -0.90
C VAL A 162 -1.58 3.68 -1.18
N ALA A 163 -2.58 2.99 -1.73
CA ALA A 163 -3.91 3.56 -1.91
C ALA A 163 -4.55 4.00 -0.58
N SER A 164 -4.39 3.20 0.48
CA SER A 164 -4.92 3.53 1.82
C SER A 164 -4.24 4.77 2.42
N LEU A 165 -2.92 4.85 2.28
CA LEU A 165 -2.11 6.04 2.57
C LEU A 165 -2.64 7.27 1.84
N LEU A 166 -2.86 7.18 0.52
CA LEU A 166 -3.28 8.31 -0.29
C LEU A 166 -4.72 8.73 0.05
N ALA A 167 -5.60 7.77 0.36
CA ALA A 167 -6.96 8.02 0.80
C ALA A 167 -7.00 8.75 2.15
N ASP A 168 -6.07 8.46 3.06
CA ASP A 168 -5.91 9.20 4.32
C ASP A 168 -5.38 10.62 4.07
N LEU A 169 -4.41 10.78 3.18
CA LEU A 169 -3.80 12.08 2.84
C LEU A 169 -4.76 13.00 2.07
N LEU A 170 -5.62 12.45 1.22
CA LEU A 170 -6.59 13.15 0.38
C LEU A 170 -8.02 12.64 0.66
N PRO A 171 -8.60 12.93 1.84
CA PRO A 171 -9.87 12.34 2.28
C PRO A 171 -11.05 12.71 1.37
N ASP A 172 -11.03 13.88 0.73
CA ASP A 172 -12.04 14.29 -0.26
C ASP A 172 -11.97 13.48 -1.57
N ARG A 173 -10.90 12.69 -1.75
CA ARG A 173 -10.65 11.81 -2.89
C ARG A 173 -10.52 10.35 -2.48
N ALA A 174 -10.87 9.99 -1.24
CA ALA A 174 -10.70 8.63 -0.73
C ALA A 174 -11.39 7.58 -1.62
N THR A 175 -12.64 7.81 -2.03
CA THR A 175 -13.39 6.87 -2.88
C THR A 175 -12.68 6.55 -4.21
N PRO A 176 -12.36 7.53 -5.08
CA PRO A 176 -11.66 7.24 -6.33
C PRO A 176 -10.26 6.67 -6.10
N ILE A 177 -9.57 7.02 -5.01
CA ILE A 177 -8.25 6.45 -4.67
C ILE A 177 -8.36 4.98 -4.32
N LEU A 178 -9.33 4.59 -3.49
CA LEU A 178 -9.55 3.19 -3.14
C LEU A 178 -10.05 2.38 -4.35
N GLU A 179 -10.86 2.97 -5.22
CA GLU A 179 -11.23 2.35 -6.50
C GLU A 179 -9.99 2.09 -7.37
N ARG A 180 -9.09 3.07 -7.50
CA ARG A 180 -7.84 2.89 -8.25
C ARG A 180 -6.93 1.83 -7.61
N GLY A 181 -6.85 1.79 -6.27
CA GLY A 181 -6.15 0.76 -5.52
C GLY A 181 -6.68 -0.65 -5.80
N ARG A 182 -8.01 -0.81 -5.90
CA ARG A 182 -8.64 -2.07 -6.32
C ARG A 182 -8.21 -2.45 -7.73
N VAL A 183 -8.32 -1.52 -8.69
CA VAL A 183 -7.93 -1.75 -10.09
C VAL A 183 -6.46 -2.17 -10.19
N PHE A 184 -5.57 -1.55 -9.41
CA PHE A 184 -4.15 -1.89 -9.34
C PHE A 184 -3.90 -3.33 -8.89
N GLY A 185 -4.63 -3.80 -7.86
CA GLY A 185 -4.58 -5.21 -7.45
C GLY A 185 -5.15 -6.15 -8.51
N GLU A 186 -6.31 -5.81 -9.07
CA GLU A 186 -6.95 -6.58 -10.15
C GLU A 186 -6.09 -6.70 -11.41
N SER A 187 -5.25 -5.70 -11.68
CA SER A 187 -4.26 -5.75 -12.75
C SER A 187 -3.31 -6.94 -12.62
N ARG A 188 -3.10 -7.49 -11.41
CA ARG A 188 -2.27 -8.69 -11.22
C ARG A 188 -2.96 -9.98 -11.67
N ILE A 189 -4.30 -10.01 -11.62
CA ILE A 189 -5.14 -11.09 -12.18
C ILE A 189 -5.11 -10.99 -13.71
N VAL A 190 -5.36 -9.79 -14.24
CA VAL A 190 -5.29 -9.54 -15.69
C VAL A 190 -3.90 -9.86 -16.23
N CYS A 191 -2.84 -9.47 -15.53
CA CYS A 191 -1.48 -9.80 -15.92
C CYS A 191 -1.18 -11.31 -15.90
N GLY A 192 -1.95 -12.09 -15.14
CA GLY A 192 -1.85 -13.55 -15.04
C GLY A 192 -0.78 -14.06 -14.10
N VAL A 193 -0.25 -13.20 -13.24
CA VAL A 193 0.85 -13.55 -12.34
C VAL A 193 0.37 -13.88 -10.93
N HIS A 194 -0.92 -13.65 -10.65
CA HIS A 194 -1.60 -13.94 -9.40
C HIS A 194 -3.00 -14.48 -9.64
N TRP A 195 -3.42 -15.42 -8.80
CA TRP A 195 -4.80 -15.87 -8.71
C TRP A 195 -5.68 -14.76 -8.12
N LYS A 196 -7.00 -14.84 -8.34
CA LYS A 196 -7.95 -13.88 -7.76
C LYS A 196 -7.88 -13.88 -6.23
N SER A 197 -7.83 -15.03 -5.61
CA SER A 197 -7.71 -15.16 -4.15
C SER A 197 -6.37 -14.66 -3.59
N ASP A 198 -5.27 -14.70 -4.35
CA ASP A 198 -4.00 -14.07 -3.94
C ASP A 198 -4.16 -12.55 -3.83
N VAL A 199 -4.90 -11.95 -4.76
CA VAL A 199 -5.17 -10.51 -4.83
C VAL A 199 -6.13 -10.09 -3.73
N GLN A 200 -7.21 -10.85 -3.50
CA GLN A 200 -8.13 -10.60 -2.37
C GLN A 200 -7.40 -10.65 -1.03
N ALA A 201 -6.54 -11.65 -0.82
CA ALA A 201 -5.69 -11.72 0.36
C ALA A 201 -4.69 -10.55 0.43
N GLY A 202 -4.18 -10.10 -0.71
CA GLY A 202 -3.32 -8.92 -0.81
C GLY A 202 -4.01 -7.63 -0.33
N PHE A 203 -5.28 -7.39 -0.70
CA PHE A 203 -6.03 -6.24 -0.20
C PHE A 203 -6.16 -6.26 1.32
N MET A 204 -6.56 -7.41 1.88
CA MET A 204 -6.68 -7.58 3.33
C MET A 204 -5.34 -7.41 4.05
N ASN A 205 -4.27 -7.96 3.49
CA ASN A 205 -2.92 -7.83 4.04
C ASN A 205 -2.46 -6.36 4.04
N GLY A 206 -2.64 -5.66 2.91
CA GLY A 206 -2.29 -4.24 2.78
C GLY A 206 -3.06 -3.37 3.78
N ALA A 207 -4.35 -3.65 3.98
CA ALA A 207 -5.19 -2.93 4.94
C ALA A 207 -4.72 -3.17 6.39
N GLY A 208 -4.42 -4.42 6.75
CA GLY A 208 -3.91 -4.77 8.08
C GLY A 208 -2.55 -4.14 8.38
N LEU A 209 -1.65 -4.12 7.40
CA LEU A 209 -0.33 -3.47 7.51
C LEU A 209 -0.47 -1.95 7.64
N PHE A 210 -1.33 -1.32 6.85
CA PHE A 210 -1.65 0.11 6.99
C PHE A 210 -2.17 0.44 8.39
N ALA A 211 -3.12 -0.35 8.91
CA ALA A 211 -3.66 -0.15 10.25
C ALA A 211 -2.59 -0.25 11.34
N ALA A 212 -1.63 -1.17 11.21
CA ALA A 212 -0.52 -1.28 12.17
C ALA A 212 0.48 -0.12 12.07
N LEU A 213 0.78 0.35 10.85
CA LEU A 213 1.67 1.48 10.62
C LEU A 213 1.17 2.77 11.29
N GLN A 214 -0.15 2.96 11.41
CA GLN A 214 -0.74 4.10 12.13
C GLN A 214 -0.31 4.19 13.61
N GLY A 215 0.13 3.08 14.21
CA GLY A 215 0.69 3.06 15.57
C GLY A 215 2.17 3.45 15.66
N GLN A 216 2.86 3.65 14.53
CA GLN A 216 4.29 3.93 14.49
C GLN A 216 4.56 5.43 14.40
N SER A 217 5.37 5.97 15.31
CA SER A 217 5.59 7.42 15.44
C SER A 217 6.23 8.03 14.19
N TRP A 218 7.19 7.33 13.57
CA TRP A 218 7.80 7.78 12.33
C TRP A 218 6.80 7.85 11.18
N PHE A 219 5.84 6.93 11.13
CA PHE A 219 4.85 6.85 10.06
C PHE A 219 3.87 8.00 10.20
N VAL A 220 3.36 8.25 11.40
CA VAL A 220 2.50 9.40 11.71
C VAL A 220 3.20 10.73 11.35
N GLN A 221 4.48 10.87 11.67
CA GLN A 221 5.27 12.05 11.31
C GLN A 221 5.43 12.20 9.78
N ALA A 222 5.73 11.11 9.08
CA ALA A 222 5.89 11.12 7.64
C ALA A 222 4.56 11.39 6.91
N MET A 223 3.44 10.84 7.39
CA MET A 223 2.09 11.15 6.90
C MET A 223 1.77 12.64 7.05
N ALA A 224 2.11 13.25 8.19
CA ALA A 224 1.90 14.68 8.40
C ALA A 224 2.73 15.55 7.42
N GLN A 225 3.99 15.17 7.16
CA GLN A 225 4.85 15.85 6.19
C GLN A 225 4.33 15.70 4.75
N ALA A 226 3.94 14.49 4.34
CA ALA A 226 3.38 14.21 3.02
C ALA A 226 2.05 14.94 2.81
N ARG A 227 1.23 15.08 3.86
CA ARG A 227 -0.04 15.83 3.81
C ARG A 227 0.19 17.30 3.50
N ALA A 228 1.13 17.94 4.20
CA ALA A 228 1.49 19.33 3.95
C ALA A 228 2.04 19.53 2.53
N GLU A 229 2.88 18.61 2.06
CA GLU A 229 3.43 18.61 0.70
C GLU A 229 2.34 18.50 -0.37
N LEU A 230 1.41 17.54 -0.23
CA LEU A 230 0.28 17.37 -1.15
C LEU A 230 -0.67 18.57 -1.17
N GLN A 231 -0.93 19.18 -0.02
CA GLN A 231 -1.75 20.39 0.07
C GLN A 231 -1.14 21.56 -0.73
N ALA A 232 0.18 21.74 -0.63
CA ALA A 232 0.88 22.75 -1.40
C ALA A 232 0.89 22.42 -2.90
N ALA A 233 1.19 21.17 -3.26
CA ALA A 233 1.24 20.72 -4.65
C ALA A 233 -0.12 20.85 -5.35
N ARG A 234 -1.23 20.54 -4.67
CA ARG A 234 -2.58 20.63 -5.22
C ARG A 234 -2.95 22.02 -5.72
N GLN A 235 -2.39 23.09 -5.14
CA GLN A 235 -2.68 24.47 -5.57
C GLN A 235 -1.99 24.85 -6.89
N GLN A 236 -0.96 24.10 -7.28
CA GLN A 236 -0.12 24.38 -8.45
C GLN A 236 -0.26 23.32 -9.54
N ALA A 237 -0.86 22.17 -9.20
CA ALA A 237 -0.96 21.03 -10.09
C ALA A 237 -1.95 21.26 -11.24
N GLY A 238 -1.57 20.81 -12.43
CA GLY A 238 -2.45 20.72 -13.59
C GLY A 238 -3.43 19.54 -13.50
N ALA A 239 -4.31 19.46 -14.50
CA ALA A 239 -5.19 18.31 -14.67
C ALA A 239 -4.39 17.02 -14.95
N PRO A 240 -4.88 15.85 -14.52
CA PRO A 240 -4.28 14.56 -14.89
C PRO A 240 -4.53 14.25 -16.38
N ASP A 241 -3.83 13.25 -16.92
CA ASP A 241 -4.03 12.76 -18.29
C ASP A 241 -5.43 12.13 -18.44
N GLY A 242 -6.31 12.78 -19.20
CA GLY A 242 -7.69 12.34 -19.40
C GLY A 242 -7.84 10.98 -20.11
N ALA A 243 -6.92 10.62 -21.00
CA ALA A 243 -6.97 9.31 -21.68
C ALA A 243 -6.62 8.18 -20.70
N ARG A 244 -5.64 8.41 -19.83
CA ARG A 244 -5.33 7.49 -18.73
C ARG A 244 -6.50 7.38 -17.77
N CYS A 245 -7.10 8.50 -17.35
CA CYS A 245 -8.24 8.48 -16.42
C CYS A 245 -9.45 7.72 -16.99
N THR A 246 -9.70 7.85 -18.30
CA THR A 246 -10.74 7.09 -18.99
C THR A 246 -10.45 5.58 -18.93
N THR A 247 -9.21 5.18 -19.19
CA THR A 247 -8.80 3.76 -19.15
C THR A 247 -8.94 3.17 -17.75
N GLU A 248 -8.53 3.92 -16.72
CA GLU A 248 -8.66 3.49 -15.31
C GLU A 248 -10.12 3.37 -14.88
N HIS A 249 -10.97 4.32 -15.28
CA HIS A 249 -12.41 4.27 -14.97
C HIS A 249 -13.13 3.11 -15.69
N GLN A 250 -12.78 2.84 -16.95
CA GLN A 250 -13.28 1.66 -17.67
C GLN A 250 -12.85 0.36 -16.98
N ALA A 251 -11.60 0.28 -16.51
CA ALA A 251 -11.13 -0.86 -15.73
C ALA A 251 -11.88 -1.00 -14.40
N ALA A 252 -12.22 0.11 -13.74
CA ALA A 252 -12.96 0.11 -12.49
C ALA A 252 -14.39 -0.43 -12.66
N THR A 253 -15.08 -0.05 -13.74
CA THR A 253 -16.46 -0.49 -14.03
C THR A 253 -16.53 -1.93 -14.57
N ALA A 254 -15.44 -2.46 -15.11
CA ALA A 254 -15.30 -3.84 -15.59
C ALA A 254 -14.44 -4.70 -14.65
N SER A 255 -14.77 -4.69 -13.34
CA SER A 255 -14.05 -5.46 -12.33
C SER A 255 -13.96 -6.94 -12.66
N VAL A 256 -12.83 -7.55 -12.32
CA VAL A 256 -12.59 -9.00 -12.47
C VAL A 256 -12.88 -9.79 -11.19
N LEU A 257 -13.24 -9.14 -10.09
CA LEU A 257 -13.54 -9.78 -8.80
C LEU A 257 -14.99 -10.25 -8.70
#